data_AF-A0A2T0FIG0-F1
#
_entry.id   AF-A0A2T0FIG0-F1
#
_cell.length_a   1.000
_cell.length_b   1.000
_cell.length_c   1.000
_cell.angle_alpha   90.00
_cell.angle_beta   90.00
_cell.angle_gamma   90.00
#
_symmetry.space_group_name_H-M   'P 1'
#
loop_
_entity.id
_entity.type
_entity.pdbx_description
1 polymer ?
#
loop_
_entity_poly.entity_id
_entity_poly.type
_entity_poly.pdbx_seq_one_letter_code
_entity_poly.pdbx_strand_id
1 'polypeptide(L)'
;MWITRFADVPVKIVYSNNIHISPEQRLPCLMNDDSTSAISGYAEIVHYLSQQGYNVGELGAETIALIANLDRATTLTYWTLFCNKENYETITRPQISQAIAFPMQYNVAMKLQKDAAERCASEGIKHSKKPPKEKGLNKTHTDALAADRNRKAMVSMSQETMQILTLGEKVYQLCSRMLGQEPDPARFLLMANIYLQTLPGLPQRPLETVISKYDALKTEIPSLEFTNIVEPGPSEYNLSNWLASWTPWTPWTLG
;
A
#
# COMPACT_ATOMS: atom_id res chain seq x y z
N MET A 1 0.77 11.43 8.08
CA MET A 1 1.30 11.45 9.47
C MET A 1 2.72 11.98 9.53
N TRP A 2 3.71 11.41 8.83
CA TRP A 2 5.08 11.93 8.91
C TRP A 2 5.21 13.37 8.41
N ILE A 3 4.60 13.69 7.27
CA ILE A 3 4.65 15.06 6.72
C ILE A 3 4.03 16.11 7.66
N THR A 4 2.92 15.78 8.32
CA THR A 4 2.23 16.72 9.22
C THR A 4 3.02 16.96 10.50
N ARG A 5 3.77 15.96 10.99
CA ARG A 5 4.69 16.12 12.11
C ARG A 5 5.95 16.89 11.71
N PHE A 6 6.51 16.59 10.55
CA PHE A 6 7.69 17.28 10.03
C PHE A 6 7.42 18.78 9.83
N ALA A 7 6.29 19.11 9.21
CA ALA A 7 5.89 20.48 8.92
C ALA A 7 5.25 21.22 10.12
N ASP A 8 5.26 20.60 11.31
CA ASP A 8 4.67 21.13 12.55
C ASP A 8 3.23 21.67 12.38
N VAL A 9 2.42 20.92 11.64
CA VAL A 9 1.05 21.34 11.33
C VAL A 9 0.15 21.01 12.53
N PRO A 10 -0.63 21.98 13.07
CA PRO A 10 -1.52 21.75 14.20
C PRO A 10 -2.79 20.99 13.77
N VAL A 11 -2.64 19.73 13.39
CA VAL A 11 -3.76 18.86 12.95
C VAL A 11 -4.16 17.85 14.02
N LYS A 12 -5.46 17.63 14.14
CA LYS A 12 -6.01 16.50 14.87
C LYS A 12 -6.09 15.27 13.96
N ILE A 13 -5.30 14.23 14.26
CA ILE A 13 -5.37 12.96 13.54
C ILE A 13 -6.60 12.20 14.01
N VAL A 14 -7.54 11.94 13.09
CA VAL A 14 -8.72 11.10 13.33
C VAL A 14 -8.55 9.81 12.54
N TYR A 15 -8.43 8.69 13.25
CA TYR A 15 -8.43 7.37 12.63
C TYR A 15 -9.87 7.00 12.27
N SER A 16 -10.19 7.08 10.99
CA SER A 16 -11.49 6.70 10.45
C SER A 16 -11.28 5.78 9.27
N ASN A 17 -12.04 4.68 9.26
CA ASN A 17 -12.07 3.76 8.12
C ASN A 17 -13.21 4.09 7.14
N ASN A 18 -13.89 5.22 7.35
CA ASN A 18 -15.00 5.67 6.54
C ASN A 18 -14.53 6.63 5.45
N ILE A 19 -14.47 6.14 4.21
CA ILE A 19 -14.07 6.92 3.04
C ILE A 19 -15.10 7.98 2.63
N HIS A 20 -16.36 7.88 3.08
CA HIS A 20 -17.42 8.84 2.74
C HIS A 20 -17.22 10.21 3.35
N ILE A 21 -16.26 10.34 4.26
CA ILE A 21 -15.80 11.62 4.79
C ILE A 21 -15.10 12.43 3.69
N SER A 22 -14.48 11.76 2.73
CA SER A 22 -13.91 12.39 1.54
C SER A 22 -14.94 12.49 0.42
N PRO A 23 -15.09 13.67 -0.22
CA PRO A 23 -15.90 13.81 -1.44
C PRO A 23 -15.46 12.88 -2.57
N GLU A 24 -14.16 12.62 -2.65
CA GLU A 24 -13.55 11.75 -3.65
C GLU A 24 -13.52 10.28 -3.21
N GLN A 25 -14.10 9.97 -2.05
CA GLN A 25 -14.16 8.63 -1.49
C GLN A 25 -12.78 7.98 -1.39
N ARG A 26 -11.76 8.75 -1.05
CA ARG A 26 -10.39 8.27 -0.82
C ARG A 26 -9.85 8.87 0.47
N LEU A 27 -8.98 8.13 1.17
CA LEU A 27 -8.13 8.74 2.18
C LEU A 27 -6.66 8.71 1.66
N PRO A 28 -5.67 9.29 2.36
CA PRO A 28 -5.84 10.25 3.45
C PRO A 28 -6.70 11.45 3.02
N CYS A 29 -7.42 12.03 3.97
CA CYS A 29 -8.25 13.22 3.75
C CYS A 29 -7.96 14.24 4.85
N LEU A 30 -7.76 15.50 4.46
CA LEU A 30 -7.63 16.65 5.34
C LEU A 30 -8.94 17.45 5.29
N MET A 31 -9.55 17.66 6.44
CA MET A 31 -10.75 18.49 6.58
C MET A 31 -10.38 19.78 7.29
N ASN A 32 -10.96 20.89 6.85
CA ASN A 32 -10.91 22.14 7.60
C ASN A 32 -11.81 22.06 8.85
N ASP A 33 -11.59 22.93 9.83
CA ASP A 33 -12.29 22.92 11.12
C ASP A 33 -13.82 22.98 10.96
N ASP A 34 -14.30 23.73 9.96
CA ASP A 34 -15.72 23.87 9.65
C ASP A 34 -16.32 22.67 8.90
N SER A 35 -15.52 21.65 8.58
CA SER A 35 -15.92 20.45 7.82
C SER A 35 -16.55 20.71 6.45
N THR A 36 -16.42 21.92 5.90
CA THR A 36 -17.02 22.36 4.63
C THR A 36 -16.18 22.03 3.41
N SER A 37 -14.88 21.89 3.60
CA SER A 37 -13.91 21.62 2.54
C SER A 37 -13.00 20.47 2.97
N ALA A 38 -12.80 19.55 2.03
CA ALA A 38 -12.04 18.34 2.23
C ALA A 38 -11.07 18.16 1.06
N ILE A 39 -9.80 17.94 1.39
CA ILE A 39 -8.71 17.73 0.43
C ILE A 39 -8.25 16.29 0.61
N SER A 40 -8.32 15.52 -0.46
CA SER A 40 -8.06 14.08 -0.40
C SER A 40 -6.83 13.74 -1.22
N GLY A 41 -6.09 12.73 -0.79
CA GLY A 41 -4.85 12.30 -1.44
C GLY A 41 -3.60 12.96 -0.88
N TYR A 42 -2.49 12.20 -0.92
CA TYR A 42 -1.23 12.65 -0.33
C TYR A 42 -0.67 13.88 -1.04
N ALA A 43 -0.60 13.86 -2.37
CA ALA A 43 0.01 14.94 -3.15
C ALA A 43 -0.77 16.26 -3.01
N GLU A 44 -2.09 16.17 -2.98
CA GLU A 44 -3.00 17.29 -2.84
C GLU A 44 -2.93 17.90 -1.44
N ILE A 45 -2.85 17.06 -0.40
CA ILE A 45 -2.65 17.51 0.99
C ILE A 45 -1.29 18.22 1.11
N VAL A 46 -0.21 17.65 0.56
CA VAL A 46 1.12 18.28 0.59
C VAL A 46 1.10 19.64 -0.10
N HIS A 47 0.51 19.71 -1.30
CA HIS A 47 0.39 20.95 -2.04
C HIS A 47 -0.41 22.00 -1.28
N TYR A 48 -1.53 21.62 -0.67
CA TYR A 48 -2.30 22.52 0.18
C TYR A 48 -1.50 23.04 1.37
N LEU A 49 -0.81 22.16 2.10
CA LEU A 49 0.01 22.57 3.25
C LEU A 49 1.12 23.55 2.84
N SER A 50 1.74 23.32 1.68
CA SER A 50 2.70 24.27 1.09
C SER A 50 2.07 25.63 0.82
N GLN A 51 0.86 25.66 0.23
CA GLN A 51 0.13 26.90 -0.04
C GLN A 51 -0.27 27.66 1.23
N GLN A 52 -0.52 26.95 2.33
CA GLN A 52 -0.79 27.56 3.64
C GLN A 52 0.49 28.05 4.36
N GLY A 53 1.67 27.89 3.74
CA GLY A 53 2.93 28.38 4.28
C GLY A 53 3.62 27.43 5.27
N TYR A 54 3.17 26.18 5.40
CA TYR A 54 3.85 25.18 6.22
C TYR A 54 5.13 24.68 5.54
N ASN A 55 6.16 24.41 6.35
CA ASN A 55 7.43 23.88 5.84
C ASN A 55 7.32 22.38 5.56
N VAL A 56 6.85 22.04 4.36
CA VAL A 56 6.74 20.65 3.88
C VAL A 56 7.99 20.14 3.14
N GLY A 57 9.07 20.93 3.11
CA GLY A 57 10.26 20.67 2.29
C GLY A 57 10.13 21.22 0.87
N GLU A 58 11.11 20.92 0.02
CA GLU A 58 11.20 21.48 -1.33
C GLU A 58 10.21 20.81 -2.30
N LEU A 59 9.21 21.56 -2.77
CA LEU A 59 8.29 21.16 -3.85
C LEU A 59 8.77 21.65 -5.22
N GLY A 60 9.99 21.25 -5.60
CA GLY A 60 10.49 21.45 -6.96
C GLY A 60 9.75 20.60 -7.99
N ALA A 61 9.93 20.91 -9.28
CA ALA A 61 9.41 20.10 -10.38
C ALA A 61 9.91 18.64 -10.32
N GLU A 62 11.15 18.44 -9.86
CA GLU A 62 11.75 17.12 -9.65
C GLU A 62 11.02 16.33 -8.56
N THR A 63 10.72 16.95 -7.42
CA THR A 63 9.95 16.34 -6.32
C THR A 63 8.56 15.93 -6.78
N ILE A 64 7.87 16.80 -7.53
CA ILE A 64 6.52 16.51 -8.07
C ILE A 64 6.58 15.32 -9.05
N ALA A 65 7.56 15.32 -9.95
CA ALA A 65 7.77 14.21 -10.88
C ALA A 65 8.09 12.91 -10.14
N LEU A 66 8.88 12.97 -9.07
CA LEU A 66 9.20 11.81 -8.24
C LEU A 66 7.95 11.30 -7.52
N ILE A 67 7.14 12.18 -6.91
CA ILE A 67 5.86 11.81 -6.27
C ILE A 67 4.93 11.10 -7.27
N ALA A 68 4.82 11.62 -8.49
CA ALA A 68 4.01 10.97 -9.54
C ALA A 68 4.55 9.57 -9.89
N ASN A 69 5.87 9.42 -9.98
CA ASN A 69 6.51 8.13 -10.26
C ASN A 69 6.44 7.14 -9.07
N LEU A 70 6.27 7.63 -7.84
CA LEU A 70 6.10 6.79 -6.65
C LEU A 70 4.77 6.02 -6.65
N ASP A 71 3.82 6.30 -7.54
CA ASP A 71 2.65 5.43 -7.76
C ASP A 71 3.06 3.99 -8.16
N ARG A 72 4.22 3.85 -8.82
CA ARG A 72 4.81 2.53 -9.13
C ARG A 72 5.33 1.83 -7.87
N ALA A 73 5.90 2.57 -6.92
CA ALA A 73 6.26 2.05 -5.60
C ALA A 73 5.01 1.64 -4.81
N THR A 74 3.92 2.40 -4.94
CA THR A 74 2.61 2.04 -4.38
C THR A 74 2.06 0.77 -5.02
N THR A 75 2.22 0.57 -6.32
CA THR A 75 1.84 -0.70 -6.98
C THR A 75 2.58 -1.90 -6.39
N LEU A 76 3.88 -1.77 -6.10
CA LEU A 76 4.66 -2.80 -5.40
C LEU A 76 4.16 -3.07 -3.98
N THR A 77 3.75 -2.03 -3.26
CA THR A 77 3.11 -2.15 -1.93
C THR A 77 1.78 -2.90 -2.01
N TYR A 78 0.94 -2.56 -2.99
CA TYR A 78 -0.34 -3.24 -3.21
C TYR A 78 -0.14 -4.72 -3.55
N TRP A 79 0.83 -5.02 -4.41
CA TRP A 79 1.17 -6.40 -4.69
C TRP A 79 1.57 -7.14 -3.41
N THR A 80 2.45 -6.54 -2.61
CA THR A 80 2.98 -7.15 -1.39
C THR A 80 1.89 -7.44 -0.36
N LEU A 81 0.89 -6.56 -0.23
CA LEU A 81 -0.16 -6.68 0.78
C LEU A 81 -1.38 -7.47 0.31
N PHE A 82 -1.74 -7.42 -0.97
CA PHE A 82 -3.02 -7.96 -1.47
C PHE A 82 -2.90 -9.08 -2.50
N CYS A 83 -1.86 -9.05 -3.34
CA CYS A 83 -1.65 -10.07 -4.38
C CYS A 83 -0.80 -11.24 -3.87
N ASN A 84 0.15 -10.96 -2.97
CA ASN A 84 0.89 -12.00 -2.28
C ASN A 84 -0.06 -12.76 -1.34
N LYS A 85 -0.36 -14.01 -1.70
CA LYS A 85 -1.33 -14.83 -0.99
C LYS A 85 -0.98 -15.00 0.50
N GLU A 86 0.29 -15.25 0.81
CA GLU A 86 0.71 -15.53 2.17
C GLU A 86 0.58 -14.29 3.05
N ASN A 87 1.06 -13.13 2.56
CA ASN A 87 0.89 -11.86 3.27
C ASN A 87 -0.58 -11.47 3.43
N TYR A 88 -1.40 -11.67 2.39
CA TYR A 88 -2.81 -11.31 2.42
C TYR A 88 -3.60 -12.15 3.42
N GLU A 89 -3.42 -13.48 3.42
CA GLU A 89 -4.17 -14.39 4.28
C GLU A 89 -3.76 -14.26 5.76
N THR A 90 -2.48 -13.98 6.03
CA THR A 90 -1.93 -13.97 7.40
C THR A 90 -1.99 -12.61 8.08
N ILE A 91 -1.78 -11.52 7.34
CA ILE A 91 -1.63 -10.16 7.90
C ILE A 91 -2.77 -9.26 7.43
N THR A 92 -2.87 -9.03 6.12
CA THR A 92 -3.73 -7.99 5.55
C THR A 92 -5.22 -8.26 5.81
N ARG A 93 -5.71 -9.45 5.50
CA ARG A 93 -7.15 -9.79 5.63
C ARG A 93 -7.62 -9.77 7.09
N PRO A 94 -6.89 -10.32 8.08
CA PRO A 94 -7.21 -10.14 9.49
C PRO A 94 -7.30 -8.67 9.92
N GLN A 95 -6.36 -7.83 9.48
CA GLN A 95 -6.37 -6.41 9.84
C GLN A 95 -7.55 -5.65 9.23
N ILE A 96 -7.93 -5.94 7.98
CA ILE A 96 -9.17 -5.39 7.39
C ILE A 96 -10.39 -5.81 8.22
N SER A 97 -10.42 -7.05 8.68
CA SER A 97 -11.53 -7.58 9.47
C SER A 97 -11.63 -6.93 10.85
N GLN A 98 -10.51 -6.48 11.42
CA GLN A 98 -10.49 -5.69 12.66
C GLN A 98 -10.89 -4.23 12.41
N ALA A 99 -10.53 -3.68 11.25
CA ALA A 99 -10.77 -2.29 10.89
C ALA A 99 -12.22 -2.01 10.52
N ILE A 100 -12.89 -2.98 9.90
CA ILE A 100 -14.18 -2.79 9.25
C ILE A 100 -15.22 -3.68 9.92
N ALA A 101 -16.33 -3.06 10.34
CA ALA A 101 -17.42 -3.80 10.97
C ALA A 101 -17.98 -4.90 10.07
N PHE A 102 -18.33 -6.03 10.68
CA PHE A 102 -19.13 -7.06 10.03
C PHE A 102 -20.49 -6.48 9.61
N PRO A 103 -21.01 -6.78 8.39
CA PRO A 103 -20.50 -7.74 7.40
C PRO A 103 -19.61 -7.13 6.31
N MET A 104 -19.33 -5.83 6.36
CA MET A 104 -18.72 -5.07 5.25
C MET A 104 -17.27 -5.50 4.94
N GLN A 105 -16.56 -6.06 5.92
CA GLN A 105 -15.17 -6.50 5.79
C GLN A 105 -14.89 -7.40 4.57
N TYR A 106 -15.84 -8.26 4.16
CA TYR A 106 -15.63 -9.18 3.03
C TYR A 106 -15.59 -8.44 1.69
N ASN A 107 -16.52 -7.52 1.49
CA ASN A 107 -16.63 -6.77 0.23
C ASN A 107 -15.43 -5.84 0.04
N VAL A 108 -15.00 -5.20 1.13
CA VAL A 108 -13.84 -4.29 1.10
C VAL A 108 -12.56 -5.05 0.79
N ALA A 109 -12.30 -6.16 1.48
CA ALA A 109 -11.10 -6.96 1.24
C ALA A 109 -11.03 -7.50 -0.21
N MET A 110 -12.15 -7.98 -0.76
CA MET A 110 -12.22 -8.42 -2.15
C MET A 110 -12.00 -7.28 -3.15
N LYS A 111 -12.56 -6.10 -2.88
CA LYS A 111 -12.38 -4.93 -3.75
C LYS A 111 -10.91 -4.50 -3.78
N LEU A 112 -10.29 -4.34 -2.62
CA LEU A 112 -8.86 -3.99 -2.53
C LEU A 112 -7.97 -4.99 -3.26
N GLN A 113 -8.26 -6.28 -3.13
CA GLN A 113 -7.50 -7.31 -3.83
C GLN A 113 -7.69 -7.22 -5.36
N LYS A 114 -8.91 -6.92 -5.82
CA LYS A 114 -9.18 -6.70 -7.25
C LYS A 114 -8.45 -5.45 -7.76
N ASP A 115 -8.55 -4.34 -7.05
CA ASP A 115 -7.91 -3.08 -7.41
C ASP A 115 -6.37 -3.23 -7.43
N ALA A 116 -5.80 -3.99 -6.49
CA ALA A 116 -4.38 -4.35 -6.48
C ALA A 116 -3.98 -5.17 -7.70
N ALA A 117 -4.77 -6.18 -8.06
CA ALA A 117 -4.51 -7.01 -9.23
C ALA A 117 -4.59 -6.21 -10.54
N GLU A 118 -5.53 -5.28 -10.65
CA GLU A 118 -5.67 -4.38 -11.81
C GLU A 118 -4.47 -3.42 -11.93
N ARG A 119 -4.02 -2.82 -10.82
CA ARG A 119 -2.80 -1.99 -10.78
C ARG A 119 -1.54 -2.78 -11.16
N CYS A 120 -1.40 -4.01 -10.66
CA CYS A 120 -0.29 -4.87 -11.04
C CYS A 120 -0.33 -5.20 -12.54
N ALA A 121 -1.52 -5.47 -13.08
CA ALA A 121 -1.70 -5.79 -14.48
C ALA A 121 -1.34 -4.61 -15.41
N SER A 122 -1.62 -3.36 -15.02
CA SER A 122 -1.21 -2.18 -15.80
C SER A 122 0.30 -2.00 -15.88
N GLU A 123 1.06 -2.47 -14.89
CA GLU A 123 2.54 -2.53 -14.91
C GLU A 123 3.07 -3.80 -15.61
N GLY A 124 2.19 -4.63 -16.20
CA GLY A 124 2.57 -5.85 -16.92
C GLY A 124 2.84 -7.06 -16.03
N ILE A 125 2.50 -6.97 -14.74
CA ILE A 125 2.62 -8.10 -13.80
C ILE A 125 1.45 -9.05 -14.05
N LYS A 126 1.76 -10.26 -14.48
CA LYS A 126 0.77 -11.27 -14.86
C LYS A 126 0.35 -12.07 -13.63
N HIS A 127 -0.73 -11.65 -12.98
CA HIS A 127 -1.30 -12.44 -11.89
C HIS A 127 -1.94 -13.72 -12.44
N SER A 128 -1.65 -14.86 -11.79
CA SER A 128 -2.21 -16.15 -12.23
C SER A 128 -3.74 -16.14 -12.11
N LYS A 129 -4.45 -16.41 -13.22
CA LYS A 129 -5.90 -16.65 -13.14
C LYS A 129 -6.13 -17.95 -12.37
N LYS A 130 -7.08 -17.97 -11.44
CA LYS A 130 -7.50 -19.22 -10.78
C LYS A 130 -7.74 -20.30 -11.86
N PRO A 131 -7.19 -21.51 -11.70
CA PRO A 131 -7.42 -22.56 -12.66
C PRO A 131 -8.94 -22.83 -12.76
N PRO A 132 -9.47 -23.08 -13.97
CA PRO A 132 -10.88 -23.41 -14.15
C PRO A 132 -11.24 -24.63 -13.28
N LYS A 133 -12.39 -24.57 -12.59
CA LYS A 133 -12.91 -25.69 -11.81
C LYS A 133 -13.31 -26.82 -12.78
N GLU A 134 -12.47 -27.83 -12.92
CA GLU A 134 -12.81 -29.05 -13.67
C GLU A 134 -13.91 -29.82 -12.93
N LYS A 135 -15.06 -29.99 -13.60
CA LYS A 135 -16.13 -30.87 -13.15
C LYS A 135 -15.78 -32.31 -13.53
N GLY A 136 -15.49 -33.13 -12.52
CA GLY A 136 -15.47 -34.59 -12.60
C GLY A 136 -14.20 -35.19 -13.19
N LEU A 137 -13.39 -35.87 -12.35
CA LEU A 137 -12.45 -36.92 -12.81
C LEU A 137 -12.05 -37.85 -11.65
N ASN A 138 -11.76 -39.11 -11.98
CA ASN A 138 -11.56 -40.25 -11.07
C ASN A 138 -10.27 -40.17 -10.20
N LYS A 139 -10.36 -40.72 -8.96
CA LYS A 139 -9.41 -40.62 -7.82
C LYS A 139 -7.96 -41.09 -8.03
N THR A 140 -7.61 -41.79 -9.11
CA THR A 140 -6.21 -42.22 -9.39
C THR A 140 -5.50 -41.30 -10.38
N HIS A 141 -6.25 -40.52 -11.16
CA HIS A 141 -5.70 -39.49 -12.04
C HIS A 141 -5.55 -38.13 -11.31
N THR A 142 -6.07 -38.02 -10.09
CA THR A 142 -6.10 -36.79 -9.30
C THR A 142 -4.73 -36.38 -8.79
N ASP A 143 -3.86 -37.32 -8.44
CA ASP A 143 -2.58 -36.99 -7.79
C ASP A 143 -1.55 -36.46 -8.79
N ALA A 144 -1.48 -37.07 -9.99
CA ALA A 144 -0.67 -36.55 -11.09
C ALA A 144 -1.17 -35.18 -11.60
N LEU A 145 -2.50 -34.99 -11.67
CA LEU A 145 -3.09 -33.70 -12.02
C LEU A 145 -2.86 -32.64 -10.93
N ALA A 146 -2.92 -33.01 -9.65
CA ALA A 146 -2.62 -32.12 -8.53
C ALA A 146 -1.13 -31.71 -8.54
N ALA A 147 -0.22 -32.64 -8.81
CA ALA A 147 1.20 -32.36 -8.95
C ALA A 147 1.49 -31.39 -10.12
N ASP A 148 0.88 -31.61 -11.30
CA ASP A 148 1.04 -30.69 -12.44
C ASP A 148 0.43 -29.30 -12.16
N ARG A 149 -0.73 -29.24 -11.49
CA ARG A 149 -1.32 -27.97 -11.05
C ARG A 149 -0.42 -27.22 -10.07
N ASN A 150 0.15 -27.91 -9.08
CA ASN A 150 1.07 -27.31 -8.12
C ASN A 150 2.33 -26.79 -8.82
N ARG A 151 2.88 -27.56 -9.77
CA ARG A 151 4.02 -27.13 -10.58
C ARG A 151 3.70 -25.88 -11.41
N LYS A 152 2.56 -25.85 -12.10
CA LYS A 152 2.11 -24.68 -12.88
C LYS A 152 1.89 -23.46 -11.98
N ALA A 153 1.27 -23.64 -10.82
CA ALA A 153 1.09 -22.57 -9.84
C ALA A 153 2.44 -22.02 -9.35
N MET A 154 3.39 -22.90 -9.02
CA MET A 154 4.73 -22.51 -8.59
C MET A 154 5.47 -21.72 -9.67
N VAL A 155 5.47 -22.19 -10.92
CA VAL A 155 6.11 -21.47 -12.04
C VAL A 155 5.46 -20.10 -12.24
N SER A 156 4.12 -20.02 -12.20
CA SER A 156 3.41 -18.75 -12.35
C SER A 156 3.74 -17.78 -11.21
N MET A 157 3.80 -18.27 -9.97
CA MET A 157 4.21 -17.45 -8.82
C MET A 157 5.66 -16.98 -8.95
N SER A 158 6.58 -17.83 -9.39
CA SER A 158 7.97 -17.42 -9.62
C SER A 158 8.09 -16.36 -10.72
N GLN A 159 7.30 -16.47 -11.79
CA GLN A 159 7.25 -15.45 -12.85
C GLN A 159 6.75 -14.11 -12.31
N GLU A 160 5.67 -14.13 -11.54
CA GLU A 160 5.10 -12.94 -10.91
C GLU A 160 6.11 -12.27 -9.97
N THR A 161 6.74 -13.05 -9.08
CA THR A 161 7.79 -12.55 -8.19
C THR A 161 8.96 -11.95 -8.97
N MET A 162 9.40 -12.57 -10.07
CA MET A 162 10.50 -12.04 -10.89
C MET A 162 10.12 -10.69 -11.55
N GLN A 163 8.88 -10.55 -12.03
CA GLN A 163 8.38 -9.29 -12.58
C GLN A 163 8.36 -8.19 -11.51
N ILE A 164 7.91 -8.52 -10.30
CA ILE A 164 7.88 -7.60 -9.16
C ILE A 164 9.28 -7.17 -8.74
N LEU A 165 10.24 -8.10 -8.64
CA LEU A 165 11.63 -7.79 -8.32
C LEU A 165 12.26 -6.88 -9.39
N THR A 166 11.97 -7.13 -10.67
CA THR A 166 12.46 -6.31 -11.79
C THR A 166 11.87 -4.90 -11.75
N LEU A 167 10.57 -4.77 -11.47
CA LEU A 167 9.92 -3.48 -11.29
C LEU A 167 10.48 -2.74 -10.08
N GLY A 168 10.62 -3.44 -8.95
CA GLY A 168 11.24 -2.93 -7.73
C GLY A 168 12.64 -2.40 -7.96
N GLU A 169 13.47 -3.12 -8.70
CA GLU A 169 14.83 -2.69 -9.00
C GLU A 169 14.85 -1.39 -9.81
N LYS A 170 13.97 -1.26 -10.82
CA LYS A 170 13.85 -0.02 -11.60
C LYS A 170 13.37 1.16 -10.75
N VAL A 171 12.34 0.95 -9.94
CA VAL A 171 11.75 2.00 -9.10
C VAL A 171 12.76 2.45 -8.04
N TYR A 172 13.36 1.53 -7.30
CA TYR A 172 14.26 1.86 -6.20
C TYR A 172 15.62 2.37 -6.67
N GLN A 173 16.12 1.93 -7.82
CA GLN A 173 17.30 2.53 -8.44
C GLN A 173 17.08 4.00 -8.82
N LEU A 174 15.90 4.33 -9.36
CA LEU A 174 15.56 5.71 -9.70
C LEU A 174 15.40 6.55 -8.44
N CYS A 175 14.67 6.05 -7.45
CA CYS A 175 14.48 6.74 -6.17
C CYS A 175 15.81 6.99 -5.47
N SER A 176 16.74 6.01 -5.45
CA SER A 176 18.05 6.18 -4.81
C SER A 176 18.93 7.23 -5.48
N ARG A 177 18.66 7.58 -6.75
CA ARG A 177 19.40 8.61 -7.49
C ARG A 177 18.77 10.00 -7.32
N MET A 178 17.45 10.05 -7.16
CA MET A 178 16.69 11.30 -7.09
C MET A 178 16.46 11.78 -5.66
N LEU A 179 16.66 10.93 -4.65
CA LEU A 179 16.54 11.36 -3.27
C LEU A 179 17.65 12.36 -2.94
N GLY A 180 17.24 13.59 -2.59
CA GLY A 180 18.13 14.58 -1.98
C GLY A 180 18.50 14.22 -0.54
N GLN A 181 19.43 14.97 0.04
CA GLN A 181 19.79 14.81 1.45
C GLN A 181 18.76 15.41 2.41
N GLU A 182 18.03 16.43 1.95
CA GLU A 182 17.00 17.11 2.74
C GLU A 182 15.69 16.30 2.79
N PRO A 183 14.90 16.44 3.87
CA PRO A 183 13.57 15.86 3.95
C PRO A 183 12.61 16.57 3.00
N ASP A 184 12.01 15.80 2.08
CA ASP A 184 11.00 16.28 1.14
C ASP A 184 9.75 15.36 1.15
N PRO A 185 8.63 15.78 0.55
CA PRO A 185 7.41 14.95 0.50
C PRO A 185 7.58 13.63 -0.25
N ALA A 186 8.39 13.58 -1.31
CA ALA A 186 8.62 12.35 -2.06
C ALA A 186 9.29 11.29 -1.19
N ARG A 187 10.25 11.70 -0.37
CA ARG A 187 10.95 10.85 0.59
C ARG A 187 10.02 10.25 1.63
N PHE A 188 9.12 11.03 2.22
CA PHE A 188 8.13 10.50 3.17
C PHE A 188 7.20 9.46 2.51
N LEU A 189 6.77 9.70 1.27
CA LEU A 189 5.93 8.74 0.54
C LEU A 189 6.70 7.47 0.18
N LEU A 190 7.94 7.60 -0.28
CA LEU A 190 8.82 6.46 -0.58
C LEU A 190 9.05 5.61 0.67
N MET A 191 9.43 6.24 1.77
CA MET A 191 9.67 5.57 3.04
C MET A 191 8.42 4.84 3.55
N ALA A 192 7.22 5.41 3.33
CA ALA A 192 5.98 4.76 3.74
C ALA A 192 5.76 3.46 2.94
N ASN A 193 6.06 3.49 1.64
CA ASN A 193 6.00 2.29 0.79
C ASN A 193 7.05 1.25 1.21
N ILE A 194 8.31 1.67 1.43
CA ILE A 194 9.38 0.79 1.89
C ILE A 194 8.99 0.13 3.22
N TYR A 195 8.55 0.91 4.21
CA TYR A 195 8.14 0.43 5.52
C TYR A 195 7.06 -0.66 5.43
N LEU A 196 6.05 -0.46 4.57
CA LEU A 196 4.99 -1.44 4.39
C LEU A 196 5.47 -2.70 3.66
N GLN A 197 6.42 -2.58 2.75
CA GLN A 197 6.96 -3.72 2.01
C GLN A 197 7.98 -4.53 2.81
N THR A 198 8.60 -3.93 3.82
CA THR A 198 9.59 -4.56 4.69
C THR A 198 9.08 -4.81 6.11
N LEU A 199 7.79 -4.59 6.35
CA LEU A 199 7.16 -4.71 7.66
C LEU A 199 7.57 -6.04 8.33
N PRO A 200 8.18 -6.01 9.53
CA PRO A 200 8.77 -7.21 10.14
C PRO A 200 7.81 -8.39 10.32
N GLY A 201 6.50 -8.12 10.41
CA GLY A 201 5.46 -9.15 10.54
C GLY A 201 5.03 -9.82 9.22
N LEU A 202 5.52 -9.37 8.06
CA LEU A 202 5.16 -9.99 6.78
C LEU A 202 5.89 -11.33 6.58
N PRO A 203 5.16 -12.42 6.29
CA PRO A 203 5.78 -13.72 6.00
C PRO A 203 6.70 -13.69 4.78
N GLN A 204 6.30 -13.01 3.70
CA GLN A 204 7.07 -12.87 2.47
C GLN A 204 7.46 -11.42 2.20
N ARG A 205 8.76 -11.16 2.13
CA ARG A 205 9.34 -9.82 1.89
C ARG A 205 10.31 -9.82 0.70
N PRO A 206 9.86 -10.19 -0.52
CA PRO A 206 10.77 -10.34 -1.65
C PRO A 206 11.51 -9.03 -1.99
N LEU A 207 10.86 -7.88 -1.80
CA LEU A 207 11.43 -6.56 -2.10
C LEU A 207 12.49 -6.10 -1.11
N GLU A 208 12.58 -6.70 0.09
CA GLU A 208 13.64 -6.39 1.07
C GLU A 208 15.04 -6.65 0.49
N THR A 209 15.19 -7.69 -0.33
CA THR A 209 16.44 -8.00 -1.02
C THR A 209 16.83 -6.95 -2.07
N VAL A 210 15.84 -6.30 -2.69
CA VAL A 210 16.07 -5.25 -3.68
C VAL A 210 16.40 -3.94 -2.98
N ILE A 211 15.61 -3.58 -1.96
CA ILE A 211 15.79 -2.36 -1.17
C ILE A 211 17.17 -2.39 -0.49
N SER A 212 17.60 -3.54 0.02
CA SER A 212 18.90 -3.71 0.66
C SER A 212 20.11 -3.61 -0.29
N LYS A 213 19.91 -3.46 -1.61
CA LYS A 213 21.01 -3.11 -2.53
C LYS A 213 21.36 -1.63 -2.49
N TYR A 214 20.45 -0.77 -2.04
CA TYR A 214 20.59 0.68 -2.09
C TYR A 214 20.75 1.23 -0.68
N ASP A 215 21.99 1.53 -0.27
CA ASP A 215 22.28 1.98 1.10
C ASP A 215 21.56 3.28 1.46
N ALA A 216 21.38 4.19 0.49
CA ALA A 216 20.60 5.41 0.64
C ALA A 216 19.15 5.16 1.10
N LEU A 217 18.59 3.99 0.79
CA LEU A 217 17.23 3.61 1.19
C LEU A 217 17.17 2.89 2.55
N LYS A 218 18.32 2.46 3.11
CA LYS A 218 18.41 1.73 4.38
C LYS A 218 18.47 2.65 5.59
N THR A 219 19.16 3.78 5.46
CA THR A 219 19.52 4.67 6.58
C THR A 219 18.38 5.55 7.08
N GLU A 220 17.18 5.41 6.54
CA GLU A 220 16.18 6.48 6.57
C GLU A 220 14.78 6.02 6.89
N ILE A 221 14.60 4.86 7.53
CA ILE A 221 13.39 4.69 8.35
C ILE A 221 13.77 5.37 9.67
N PRO A 222 13.46 6.67 9.88
CA PRO A 222 13.71 7.26 11.17
C PRO A 222 13.02 6.35 12.17
N SER A 223 13.76 6.00 13.21
CA SER A 223 13.19 5.57 14.47
C SER A 223 12.35 6.73 15.01
N LEU A 224 11.22 7.01 14.36
CA LEU A 224 10.13 7.75 14.93
C LEU A 224 9.59 6.82 16.00
N GLU A 225 10.21 6.90 17.17
CA GLU A 225 9.65 6.36 18.38
C GLU A 225 8.17 6.77 18.41
N PHE A 226 7.29 5.77 18.38
CA PHE A 226 5.84 5.95 18.40
C PHE A 226 5.35 6.41 19.79
N THR A 227 6.20 7.08 20.57
CA THR A 227 6.08 7.27 22.03
C THR A 227 5.03 8.29 22.48
N ASN A 228 4.26 8.87 21.56
CA ASN A 228 3.08 9.67 21.89
C ASN A 228 1.84 9.24 21.08
N ILE A 229 1.70 7.96 20.80
CA ILE A 229 0.36 7.37 20.63
C ILE A 229 -0.13 7.14 22.06
N VAL A 230 -1.27 7.71 22.44
CA VAL A 230 -2.03 7.24 23.61
C VAL A 230 -2.18 5.74 23.42
N GLU A 231 -1.43 4.95 24.18
CA GLU A 231 -1.26 3.51 23.96
C GLU A 231 -2.62 2.84 23.70
N PRO A 232 -2.84 2.31 22.51
CA PRO A 232 -3.67 1.15 22.36
C PRO A 232 -2.81 -0.05 22.75
N GLY A 233 -3.39 -1.01 23.47
CA GLY A 233 -2.67 -2.18 23.97
C GLY A 233 -1.93 -3.00 22.89
N PRO A 234 -1.18 -4.04 23.29
CA PRO A 234 -0.16 -4.75 22.49
C PRO A 234 -0.66 -5.54 21.26
N SER A 235 -1.83 -5.21 20.70
CA SER A 235 -2.39 -5.74 19.46
C SER A 235 -2.24 -4.83 18.24
N GLU A 236 -1.63 -3.65 18.36
CA GLU A 236 -1.70 -2.61 17.32
C GLU A 236 -0.43 -2.40 16.48
N TYR A 237 -0.01 -3.43 15.75
CA TYR A 237 0.69 -3.23 14.48
C TYR A 237 -0.36 -3.06 13.38
N ASN A 238 -1.02 -1.91 13.34
CA ASN A 238 -2.30 -1.77 12.64
C ASN A 238 -2.16 -1.19 11.22
N LEU A 239 -1.87 -2.07 10.26
CA LEU A 239 -2.03 -1.86 8.82
C LEU A 239 -3.48 -1.43 8.45
N SER A 240 -4.47 -1.61 9.35
CA SER A 240 -5.85 -1.13 9.21
C SER A 240 -5.95 0.34 8.81
N ASN A 241 -5.16 1.20 9.47
CA ASN A 241 -5.17 2.65 9.27
C ASN A 241 -4.64 3.03 7.89
N TRP A 242 -3.77 2.21 7.31
CA TRP A 242 -3.32 2.38 5.93
C TRP A 242 -4.31 1.77 4.94
N LEU A 243 -4.80 0.55 5.18
CA LEU A 243 -5.73 -0.15 4.27
C LEU A 243 -7.04 0.60 4.05
N ALA A 244 -7.53 1.31 5.07
CA ALA A 244 -8.73 2.12 4.96
C ALA A 244 -8.57 3.37 4.08
N SER A 245 -7.33 3.78 3.81
CA SER A 245 -7.07 4.97 3.00
C SER A 245 -7.24 4.78 1.50
N TRP A 246 -7.34 3.55 0.99
CA TRP A 246 -7.10 3.29 -0.43
C TRP A 246 -8.26 2.67 -1.22
N THR A 247 -9.46 2.53 -0.65
CA THR A 247 -10.64 2.08 -1.42
C THR A 247 -11.53 3.23 -1.86
N PRO A 248 -11.87 3.36 -3.15
CA PRO A 248 -13.13 4.00 -3.54
C PRO A 248 -14.30 3.07 -3.17
N TRP A 249 -15.47 3.56 -2.77
CA TRP A 249 -16.68 2.73 -2.58
C TRP A 249 -17.83 3.34 -3.37
N THR A 250 -18.20 2.70 -4.47
CA THR A 250 -19.42 3.03 -5.21
C THR A 250 -20.65 2.48 -4.47
N PRO A 251 -21.70 3.28 -4.23
CA PRO A 251 -22.98 2.76 -3.78
C PRO A 251 -23.61 1.91 -4.87
N TRP A 252 -24.00 0.69 -4.54
CA TRP A 252 -24.96 -0.04 -5.36
C TRP A 252 -26.31 0.69 -5.22
N THR A 253 -26.74 1.35 -6.28
CA THR A 253 -28.15 1.63 -6.51
C THR A 253 -28.87 0.28 -6.60
N LEU A 254 -29.75 0.02 -5.64
CA LEU A 254 -30.72 -1.08 -5.73
C LEU A 254 -31.63 -0.80 -6.94
N GLY A 255 -31.54 -1.65 -7.95
CA GLY A 255 -32.49 -1.82 -9.05
C GLY A 255 -32.90 -3.27 -9.12
#